data_AF-A0A165C2J3-F1
#
_entry.id   AF-A0A165C2J3-F1
#
_cell.length_a   1.000
_cell.length_b   1.000
_cell.length_c   1.000
_cell.angle_alpha   90.00
_cell.angle_beta   90.00
_cell.angle_gamma   90.00
#
_symmetry.space_group_name_H-M   'P 1'
#
loop_
_entity.id
_entity.type
_entity.pdbx_description
1 polymer ?
#
loop_
_entity_poly.entity_id
_entity_poly.type
_entity_poly.pdbx_seq_one_letter_code
_entity_poly.pdbx_strand_id
1 'polypeptide(L)'
;ERAYGGQLLRGEGSAMAAFLQTEDGTNARIPRRGEIGLQPDEIEKFESVGYVMSGSRHRRMNAVRMRKENQVISAEEKRAVLKLQKEERERREALLREEFKELVHGKLK
;
A
#
# COMPACT_ATOMS: atom_id res chain seq x y z
N GLU A 1 14.38 -7.49 7.58
CA GLU A 1 14.82 -6.13 7.18
C GLU A 1 13.63 -5.21 7.01
N ARG A 2 13.80 -3.91 7.30
CA ARG A 2 12.69 -2.93 7.35
C ARG A 2 12.22 -2.61 5.93
N ALA A 3 11.32 -3.43 5.39
CA ALA A 3 10.70 -3.28 4.06
C ALA A 3 10.11 -1.88 3.80
N TYR A 4 9.76 -1.16 4.87
CA TYR A 4 9.13 0.16 4.84
C TYR A 4 10.00 1.25 5.49
N GLY A 5 11.31 1.01 5.65
CA GLY A 5 12.29 2.00 6.12
C GLY A 5 12.53 2.05 7.63
N GLY A 6 13.55 2.85 8.01
CA GLY A 6 14.11 2.88 9.36
C GLY A 6 13.24 3.49 10.47
N GLN A 7 12.19 4.22 10.11
CA GLN A 7 11.46 5.10 11.02
C GLN A 7 10.20 4.48 11.64
N LEU A 8 9.85 3.28 11.20
CA LEU A 8 8.70 2.51 11.70
C LEU A 8 9.14 1.56 12.80
N LEU A 9 8.26 1.35 13.78
CA LEU A 9 8.42 0.31 14.78
C LEU A 9 8.36 -1.06 14.12
N ARG A 10 8.93 -2.07 14.79
CA ARG A 10 8.93 -3.45 14.28
C ARG A 10 7.48 -3.91 14.09
N GLY A 11 7.14 -4.34 12.87
CA GLY A 11 5.81 -4.83 12.51
C GLY A 11 4.78 -3.75 12.18
N GLU A 12 5.05 -2.46 12.47
CA GLU A 12 4.12 -1.35 12.21
C GLU A 12 3.85 -1.20 10.71
N GLY A 13 4.91 -1.13 9.88
CA GLY A 13 4.76 -0.99 8.43
C GLY A 13 4.06 -2.19 7.77
N SER A 14 4.32 -3.41 8.25
CA SER A 14 3.68 -4.62 7.73
C SER A 14 2.18 -4.66 8.07
N ALA A 15 1.79 -4.23 9.27
CA ALA A 15 0.38 -4.16 9.65
C ALA A 15 -0.37 -3.07 8.85
N MET A 16 0.26 -1.92 8.64
CA MET A 16 -0.31 -0.84 7.82
C MET A 16 -0.47 -1.26 6.36
N ALA A 17 0.53 -1.93 5.79
CA ALA A 17 0.43 -2.45 4.42
C ALA A 17 -0.65 -3.52 4.28
N ALA A 18 -0.77 -4.44 5.24
CA ALA A 18 -1.83 -5.44 5.24
C ALA A 18 -3.23 -4.80 5.29
N PHE A 19 -3.40 -3.73 6.08
CA PHE A 19 -4.65 -2.98 6.12
C PHE A 19 -4.96 -2.30 4.79
N LEU A 20 -3.98 -1.64 4.15
CA LEU A 20 -4.15 -1.01 2.84
C LEU A 20 -4.53 -2.02 1.72
N GLN A 21 -4.12 -3.28 1.85
CA GLN A 21 -4.44 -4.35 0.91
C GLN A 21 -5.85 -4.92 1.07
N THR A 22 -6.57 -4.59 2.16
CA THR A 22 -7.99 -4.97 2.30
C THR A 22 -8.87 -4.11 1.40
N GLU A 23 -10.02 -4.64 0.95
CA GLU A 23 -10.92 -3.97 0.00
C GLU A 23 -11.40 -2.59 0.51
N ASP A 24 -11.56 -2.44 1.83
CA ASP A 24 -11.95 -1.18 2.48
C ASP A 24 -10.75 -0.22 2.69
N GLY A 25 -9.52 -0.73 2.64
CA GLY A 25 -8.31 -0.05 3.13
C GLY A 25 -7.72 1.03 2.23
N THR A 26 -8.09 1.09 0.95
CA THR A 26 -7.45 2.02 -0.01
C THR A 26 -7.88 3.47 0.24
N ASN A 27 -9.12 3.69 0.70
CA ASN A 27 -9.65 5.01 1.07
C ASN A 27 -9.99 5.15 2.56
N ALA A 28 -9.86 4.07 3.34
CA ALA A 28 -10.13 4.12 4.77
C ALA A 28 -8.94 4.69 5.56
N ARG A 29 -9.28 5.46 6.60
CA ARG A 29 -8.34 5.90 7.62
C ARG A 29 -7.65 4.69 8.25
N ILE A 30 -6.32 4.69 8.33
CA ILE A 30 -5.57 3.68 9.09
C ILE A 30 -5.92 3.83 10.59
N PRO A 31 -6.48 2.78 11.24
CA PRO A 31 -6.90 2.88 12.64
C PRO A 31 -5.73 3.14 13.58
N ARG A 32 -5.91 4.09 14.50
CA ARG A 32 -4.99 4.30 15.62
C ARG A 32 -5.23 3.25 16.71
N ARG A 33 -4.28 3.07 17.64
CA ARG A 33 -4.42 2.11 18.76
C ARG A 33 -5.74 2.22 19.54
N GLY A 34 -6.25 3.45 19.74
CA GLY A 34 -7.53 3.69 20.43
C GLY A 34 -8.77 3.59 19.53
N GLU A 35 -8.57 3.27 18.25
CA GLU A 35 -9.61 3.13 17.22
C GLU A 35 -9.72 1.68 16.73
N ILE A 36 -8.84 0.79 17.21
CA ILE A 36 -8.89 -0.63 16.87
C ILE A 36 -10.22 -1.19 17.37
N GLY A 37 -11.03 -1.69 16.44
CA GLY A 37 -12.37 -2.22 16.71
C GLY A 37 -13.52 -1.24 16.46
N LEU A 38 -13.23 0.01 16.08
CA LEU A 38 -14.23 0.93 15.55
C LEU A 38 -14.19 0.91 14.03
N GLN A 39 -15.36 0.99 13.40
CA GLN A 39 -15.44 1.20 11.96
C GLN A 39 -15.10 2.65 11.59
N PRO A 40 -14.55 2.90 10.38
CA PRO A 40 -14.24 4.25 9.91
C PRO A 40 -15.42 5.23 10.07
N ASP A 41 -16.63 4.79 9.73
CA ASP A 41 -17.86 5.59 9.84
C ASP A 41 -18.21 5.96 11.28
N GLU A 42 -17.90 5.08 12.24
CA GLU A 42 -18.13 5.35 13.67
C GLU A 42 -17.16 6.43 14.16
N ILE A 43 -15.90 6.36 13.71
CA ILE A 43 -14.89 7.35 14.04
C ILE A 43 -15.29 8.73 13.51
N GLU A 44 -15.76 8.81 12.27
CA GLU A 44 -16.24 10.07 11.66
C GLU A 44 -17.44 10.63 12.42
N LYS A 45 -18.39 9.78 12.81
CA LYS A 45 -19.52 10.19 13.67
C LYS A 45 -19.04 10.77 14.99
N PHE A 46 -18.11 10.12 15.68
CA PHE A 46 -17.57 10.63 16.94
C PHE A 46 -16.86 11.98 16.74
N GLU A 47 -16.04 12.12 15.71
CA GLU A 47 -15.37 13.40 15.39
C GLU A 47 -16.38 14.51 15.06
N SER A 48 -17.47 14.20 14.34
CA SER A 48 -18.54 15.16 14.01
C SER A 48 -19.29 15.71 15.22
N VAL A 49 -19.48 14.87 16.26
CA VAL A 49 -20.13 15.26 17.52
C VAL A 49 -19.17 16.03 18.44
N GLY A 50 -17.89 16.14 18.07
CA GLY A 50 -16.87 16.90 18.79
C GLY A 50 -15.99 16.05 19.71
N TYR A 51 -16.07 14.73 19.63
CA TYR A 51 -15.09 13.86 20.27
C TYR A 51 -13.74 13.99 19.57
N VAL A 52 -12.68 13.95 20.38
CA VAL A 52 -11.32 14.11 19.92
C VAL A 52 -10.61 12.77 20.05
N MET A 53 -10.31 12.16 18.91
CA MET A 53 -9.62 10.89 18.88
C MET A 53 -8.18 11.01 19.39
N SER A 54 -7.66 9.94 19.99
CA SER A 54 -6.35 9.96 20.64
C SER A 54 -5.23 10.46 19.72
N GLY A 55 -4.43 11.42 20.21
CA GLY A 55 -3.32 12.04 19.49
C GLY A 55 -3.71 13.15 18.50
N SER A 56 -4.99 13.35 18.19
CA SER A 56 -5.41 14.34 17.18
C SER A 56 -5.16 15.81 17.59
N ARG A 57 -5.12 16.14 18.89
CA ARG A 57 -4.79 17.50 19.38
C ARG A 57 -3.29 17.84 19.29
N HIS A 58 -2.41 16.85 19.13
CA HIS A 58 -0.97 17.07 19.12
C HIS A 58 -0.43 17.22 17.68
N ARG A 59 -0.19 18.48 17.26
CA ARG A 59 0.31 18.79 15.90
C ARG A 59 1.55 17.99 15.49
N ARG A 60 2.55 17.90 16.39
CA ARG A 60 3.79 17.15 16.12
C ARG A 60 3.53 15.65 15.94
N MET A 61 2.66 15.06 16.76
CA MET A 61 2.32 13.63 16.66
C MET A 61 1.55 13.34 15.37
N ASN A 62 0.59 14.20 15.01
CA ASN A 62 -0.13 14.07 13.75
C ASN A 62 0.81 14.14 12.54
N ALA A 63 1.78 15.07 12.54
CA ALA A 63 2.76 15.17 11.46
C ALA A 63 3.63 13.90 11.35
N VAL A 64 4.10 13.36 12.47
CA VAL A 64 4.86 12.10 12.49
C VAL A 64 4.00 10.93 12.01
N ARG A 65 2.73 10.88 12.40
CA ARG A 65 1.77 9.87 11.95
C ARG A 65 1.57 9.93 10.44
N MET A 66 1.19 11.09 9.90
CA MET A 66 1.00 11.28 8.45
C MET A 66 2.25 10.90 7.67
N ARG A 67 3.44 11.25 8.18
CA ARG A 67 4.72 10.84 7.57
C ARG A 67 4.88 9.32 7.51
N LYS A 68 4.56 8.62 8.60
CA LYS A 68 4.64 7.15 8.67
C LYS A 68 3.63 6.48 7.72
N GLU A 69 2.41 7.01 7.66
CA GLU A 69 1.36 6.52 6.74
C GLU A 69 1.80 6.70 5.28
N ASN A 70 2.22 7.91 4.91
CA ASN A 70 2.71 8.21 3.56
C ASN A 70 3.92 7.36 3.17
N GLN A 71 4.79 7.02 4.13
CA GLN A 71 5.93 6.14 3.89
C GLN A 71 5.52 4.73 3.49
N VAL A 72 4.47 4.18 4.11
CA VAL A 72 3.95 2.85 3.77
C VAL A 72 3.21 2.89 2.45
N ILE A 73 2.34 3.89 2.25
CA ILE A 73 1.58 4.08 1.01
C ILE A 73 2.53 4.20 -0.18
N SER A 74 3.51 5.10 -0.11
CA SER A 74 4.47 5.30 -1.21
C SER A 74 5.29 4.03 -1.52
N ALA A 75 5.64 3.24 -0.50
CA ALA A 75 6.34 1.99 -0.68
C ALA A 75 5.47 0.92 -1.36
N GLU A 76 4.19 0.81 -0.99
CA GLU A 76 3.24 -0.12 -1.61
C GLU A 76 2.86 0.31 -3.03
N GLU A 77 2.63 1.59 -3.29
CA GLU A 77 2.40 2.14 -4.64
C GLU A 77 3.60 1.83 -5.55
N LYS A 78 4.82 2.07 -5.08
CA LYS A 78 6.03 1.75 -5.84
C LYS A 78 6.14 0.26 -6.14
N ARG A 79 5.77 -0.61 -5.20
CA ARG A 79 5.73 -2.06 -5.41
C ARG A 79 4.67 -2.46 -6.43
N ALA A 80 3.48 -1.86 -6.36
CA ALA A 80 2.41 -2.09 -7.33
C ALA A 80 2.86 -1.70 -8.74
N VAL A 81 3.47 -0.54 -8.92
CA VAL A 81 4.01 -0.09 -10.21
C VAL A 81 5.08 -1.06 -10.74
N LEU A 82 6.04 -1.46 -9.90
CA LEU A 82 7.09 -2.41 -10.31
C LEU A 82 6.52 -3.78 -10.67
N LYS A 83 5.47 -4.23 -9.97
CA LYS A 83 4.77 -5.49 -10.29
C LYS A 83 4.11 -5.40 -11.67
N LEU A 84 3.41 -4.30 -11.96
CA LEU A 84 2.80 -4.06 -13.27
C LEU A 84 3.85 -4.04 -14.39
N GLN A 85 4.95 -3.32 -14.20
CA GLN A 85 6.05 -3.28 -15.18
C GLN A 85 6.65 -4.66 -15.44
N LYS A 86 6.77 -5.49 -14.41
CA LYS A 86 7.27 -6.86 -14.54
C LYS A 86 6.29 -7.72 -15.33
N GLU A 87 4.99 -7.64 -15.02
CA GLU A 87 3.95 -8.37 -15.76
C GLU A 87 3.87 -7.96 -17.23
N GLU A 88 3.99 -6.66 -17.53
CA GLU A 88 4.07 -6.17 -18.91
C GLU A 88 5.31 -6.70 -19.64
N ARG A 89 6.46 -6.72 -18.98
CA ARG A 89 7.70 -7.25 -19.55
C ARG A 89 7.57 -8.74 -19.86
N GLU A 90 7.02 -9.53 -18.94
CA GLU A 90 6.80 -10.96 -19.13
C GLU A 90 5.83 -11.24 -20.29
N ARG A 91 4.75 -10.47 -20.43
CA ARG A 91 3.85 -10.57 -21.58
C ARG A 91 4.55 -10.25 -22.89
N ARG A 92 5.37 -9.19 -22.92
CA ARG A 92 6.13 -8.80 -24.12
C ARG A 92 7.17 -9.86 -24.49
N GLU A 93 7.88 -10.41 -23.52
CA GLU A 93 8.84 -11.49 -23.72
C GLU A 93 8.17 -12.78 -24.22
N ALA A 94 6.96 -13.10 -23.72
CA ALA A 94 6.18 -14.25 -24.18
C ALA A 94 5.78 -14.10 -25.65
N LEU A 95 5.26 -12.93 -26.04
CA LEU A 95 4.91 -12.63 -27.44
C LEU A 95 6.14 -12.72 -28.35
N LEU A 96 7.25 -12.09 -27.97
CA LEU A 96 8.50 -12.13 -28.73
C LEU A 96 9.02 -13.56 -28.89
N ARG A 97 8.88 -14.40 -27.85
CA ARG A 97 9.29 -15.81 -27.89
C ARG A 97 8.45 -16.62 -28.88
N GLU A 98 7.14 -16.40 -28.94
CA GLU A 98 6.28 -17.07 -29.91
C GLU A 98 6.57 -16.60 -31.34
N GLU A 99 6.69 -15.29 -31.58
CA GLU A 99 7.10 -14.74 -32.89
C GLU A 99 8.45 -15.31 -33.36
N PHE A 100 9.42 -15.44 -32.45
CA PHE A 100 10.73 -16.01 -32.78
C PHE A 100 10.65 -17.50 -33.15
N LYS A 101 9.83 -18.29 -32.44
CA LYS A 101 9.60 -19.69 -32.78
C LYS A 101 8.98 -19.85 -34.16
N GLU A 102 7.99 -19.03 -34.50
CA GLU A 102 7.36 -19.03 -35.82
C GLU A 102 8.36 -18.69 -36.93
N LEU A 103 9.22 -17.70 -36.71
CA LEU A 103 10.24 -17.29 -37.68
C LEU A 103 11.30 -18.39 -37.90
N VAL A 104 11.73 -19.07 -36.83
CA VAL A 104 12.66 -20.21 -36.93
C VAL A 104 12.01 -21.39 -37.65
N HIS A 105 10.78 -21.76 -37.31
CA HIS A 105 10.04 -22.83 -37.99
C HIS A 105 9.77 -22.50 -39.47
N GLY A 106 9.52 -21.23 -39.80
CA GLY A 106 9.35 -20.76 -41.18
C GLY A 106 10.64 -20.81 -42.00
N LYS A 107 11.82 -20.60 -41.38
CA LYS A 107 13.13 -20.70 -42.05
C LYS A 107 13.71 -22.12 -42.13
N LEU A 108 13.20 -23.05 -41.34
CA LEU A 108 13.65 -24.45 -41.32
C LEU A 108 12.86 -25.36 -42.29
N LYS A 109 11.91 -24.79 -43.04
CA LYS A 109 11.30 -25.39 -44.24
C LYS A 109 12.02 -24.89 -45.49
#